data_AF-A0AAW0EAW2-F1
#
_entry.id   AF-A0AAW0EAW2-F1
#
_cell.length_a   1.000
_cell.length_b   1.000
_cell.length_c   1.000
_cell.angle_alpha   90.00
_cell.angle_beta   90.00
_cell.angle_gamma   90.00
#
_symmetry.space_group_name_H-M   'P 1'
#
loop_
_entity.id
_entity.type
_entity.pdbx_description
1 polymer ?
#
loop_
_entity_poly.entity_id
_entity_poly.type
_entity_poly.pdbx_seq_one_letter_code
_entity_poly.pdbx_strand_id
1 'polypeptide(L)'
;MPATLRTSMRPWMAVEAAPIVVLVAGMVSFASYFTYRSAMGPTIQWTKANSEPWNTIRPDQGVKMVEVNHRFNKSWHRDHI
;
A
#
# COMPACT_ATOMS: atom_id res chain seq x y z
N MET A 1 -16.16 18.00 36.26
CA MET A 1 -15.96 16.54 36.48
C MET A 1 -15.33 15.98 35.22
N PRO A 2 -14.14 15.35 35.26
CA PRO A 2 -13.54 14.80 34.03
C PRO A 2 -14.37 13.60 33.59
N ALA A 3 -14.92 13.66 32.37
CA ALA A 3 -15.58 12.51 31.76
C ALA A 3 -14.54 11.38 31.64
N THR A 4 -14.80 10.25 32.30
CA THR A 4 -13.95 9.07 32.18
C THR A 4 -14.01 8.57 30.73
N LEU A 5 -12.85 8.24 30.14
CA LEU A 5 -12.74 7.71 28.76
C LEU A 5 -13.76 6.61 28.44
N ARG A 6 -14.09 5.82 29.47
CA ARG A 6 -15.07 4.72 29.43
C ARG A 6 -16.50 5.18 29.16
N THR A 7 -16.88 6.38 29.59
CA THR A 7 -18.21 6.96 29.33
C THR A 7 -18.31 7.50 27.91
N SER A 8 -17.23 8.09 27.39
CA SER A 8 -17.17 8.60 26.02
C SER A 8 -17.07 7.50 24.94
N MET A 9 -16.52 6.32 25.25
CA MET A 9 -16.39 5.21 24.29
C MET A 9 -17.66 4.34 24.14
N ARG A 10 -18.60 4.39 25.09
CA ARG A 10 -19.86 3.63 25.05
C ARG A 10 -20.70 3.83 23.77
N PRO A 11 -20.93 5.06 23.27
CA PRO A 11 -21.69 5.25 22.04
C PRO A 11 -20.97 4.72 20.79
N TRP A 12 -19.64 4.73 20.76
CA TRP A 12 -18.83 4.26 19.62
C TRP A 12 -18.66 2.73 19.59
N MET A 13 -18.89 2.07 20.72
CA MET A 13 -18.84 0.60 20.89
C MET A 13 -20.25 -0.01 21.02
N ALA A 14 -21.31 0.75 20.73
CA ALA A 14 -22.67 0.24 20.70
C ALA A 14 -22.81 -0.81 19.58
N VAL A 15 -23.65 -1.83 19.80
CA VAL A 15 -23.81 -2.94 18.85
C VAL A 15 -24.26 -2.47 17.45
N GLU A 16 -24.96 -1.33 17.40
CA GLU A 16 -25.43 -0.69 16.16
C GLU A 16 -24.35 0.16 15.47
N ALA A 17 -23.40 0.71 16.24
CA ALA A 17 -22.28 1.50 15.72
C ALA A 17 -21.10 0.60 15.29
N ALA A 18 -21.01 -0.62 15.84
CA ALA A 18 -19.95 -1.57 15.54
C ALA A 18 -19.77 -1.86 14.05
N PRO A 19 -20.83 -2.08 13.22
CA PRO A 19 -20.68 -2.29 11.79
C PRO A 19 -20.04 -1.09 11.07
N ILE A 20 -20.44 0.13 11.44
CA ILE A 20 -19.93 1.37 10.83
C ILE A 20 -18.45 1.54 11.16
N VAL A 21 -18.07 1.36 12.43
CA VAL A 21 -16.68 1.48 12.88
C VAL A 21 -15.79 0.44 12.21
N VAL A 22 -16.25 -0.81 12.09
CA VAL A 22 -15.50 -1.88 11.39
C VAL A 22 -15.29 -1.54 9.92
N LEU A 23 -16.32 -1.03 9.22
CA LEU A 23 -16.20 -0.65 7.82
C LEU A 23 -15.21 0.51 7.63
N VAL A 24 -15.35 1.57 8.42
CA VAL A 24 -14.47 2.75 8.32
C VAL A 24 -13.03 2.38 8.66
N ALA A 25 -12.82 1.66 9.77
CA ALA A 25 -11.49 1.20 10.15
C ALA A 25 -10.89 0.27 9.10
N GLY A 26 -11.69 -0.63 8.53
CA GLY A 26 -11.29 -1.51 7.44
C GLY A 26 -10.85 -0.72 6.20
N MET A 27 -11.63 0.28 5.79
CA MET A 27 -11.31 1.11 4.63
C MET A 27 -10.05 1.95 4.83
N VAL A 28 -9.89 2.60 5.98
CA VAL A 28 -8.69 3.41 6.25
C VAL A 28 -7.43 2.55 6.30
N SER A 29 -7.54 1.36 6.92
CA SER A 29 -6.43 0.40 6.96
C SER A 29 -6.09 -0.12 5.57
N PHE A 30 -7.10 -0.48 4.76
CA PHE A 30 -6.90 -0.96 3.40
C PHE A 30 -6.31 0.12 2.49
N ALA A 31 -6.80 1.36 2.57
CA ALA A 31 -6.28 2.48 1.79
C ALA A 31 -4.82 2.77 2.14
N SER A 32 -4.48 2.76 3.44
CA SER A 32 -3.10 2.94 3.91
C SER A 32 -2.18 1.83 3.40
N TYR A 33 -2.61 0.58 3.53
CA TYR A 33 -1.87 -0.58 3.03
C TYR A 33 -1.68 -0.54 1.51
N PHE A 34 -2.74 -0.21 0.76
CA PHE A 34 -2.68 -0.13 -0.70
C PHE A 34 -1.80 1.02 -1.18
N THR A 35 -1.81 2.17 -0.51
CA THR A 35 -0.94 3.30 -0.83
C THR A 35 0.51 2.95 -0.55
N TYR A 36 0.80 2.36 0.61
CA TYR A 36 2.14 1.88 0.98
C TYR A 36 2.70 0.90 -0.07
N ARG A 37 1.90 -0.11 -0.46
CA ARG A 37 2.33 -1.08 -1.48
C ARG A 37 2.59 -0.42 -2.83
N SER A 38 1.80 0.58 -3.20
CA SER A 38 1.90 1.26 -4.49
C SER A 38 3.11 2.18 -4.55
N ALA A 39 3.44 2.85 -3.43
CA ALA A 39 4.63 3.68 -3.32
C ALA A 39 5.93 2.87 -3.39
N MET A 40 5.91 1.61 -2.93
CA MET A 40 7.07 0.70 -2.95
C MET A 40 7.11 -0.21 -4.18
N GLY A 41 6.15 -0.07 -5.11
CA GLY A 41 6.12 -0.90 -6.31
C GLY A 41 7.30 -0.62 -7.24
N PRO A 42 7.81 -1.63 -7.98
CA PRO A 42 8.82 -1.41 -9.02
C PRO A 42 8.22 -0.49 -10.09
N THR A 43 8.72 0.74 -10.16
CA THR A 43 8.25 1.77 -11.10
C THR A 43 9.44 2.30 -11.89
N ILE A 44 9.26 2.36 -13.21
CA ILE A 44 10.25 2.87 -14.15
C ILE A 44 10.00 4.37 -14.26
N GLN A 45 10.72 5.14 -13.45
CA GLN A 45 10.57 6.60 -13.39
C GLN A 45 11.89 7.29 -13.72
N TRP A 46 11.81 8.39 -14.44
CA TRP A 46 12.95 9.28 -14.61
C TRP A 46 13.34 9.93 -13.30
N THR A 47 14.62 9.88 -12.97
CA THR A 47 15.18 10.54 -11.79
C THR A 47 16.34 11.42 -12.21
N LYS A 48 16.69 12.41 -11.39
CA LYS A 48 17.85 13.27 -11.68
C LYS A 48 19.17 12.47 -11.76
N ALA A 49 19.25 11.35 -11.06
CA ALA A 49 20.41 10.46 -11.06
C ALA A 49 20.44 9.48 -12.25
N ASN A 50 19.27 9.17 -12.84
CA ASN A 50 19.17 8.25 -13.98
C ASN A 50 18.12 8.73 -14.98
N SER A 51 18.61 9.24 -16.12
CA SER A 51 17.79 9.75 -17.23
C SER A 51 17.22 8.64 -18.12
N GLU A 52 17.72 7.41 -18.02
CA GLU A 52 17.35 6.29 -18.90
C GLU A 52 17.07 5.00 -18.08
N PRO A 53 15.99 4.96 -17.30
CA PRO A 53 15.68 3.89 -16.36
C PRO A 53 15.42 2.54 -17.04
N TRP A 54 15.12 2.51 -18.34
CA TRP A 54 14.95 1.28 -19.10
C TRP A 54 16.26 0.54 -19.38
N ASN A 55 17.41 1.20 -19.34
CA ASN A 55 18.70 0.56 -19.62
C ASN A 55 19.16 -0.40 -18.51
N THR A 56 18.56 -0.33 -17.31
CA THR A 56 18.88 -1.24 -16.19
C THR A 56 18.05 -2.51 -16.20
N ILE A 57 17.05 -2.60 -17.07
CA ILE A 57 16.09 -3.70 -17.11
C ILE A 57 16.58 -4.73 -18.11
N ARG A 58 16.71 -5.99 -17.64
CA ARG A 58 17.07 -7.10 -18.52
C ARG A 58 15.82 -7.78 -19.08
N PRO A 59 15.88 -8.36 -20.30
CA PRO A 59 14.72 -9.04 -20.90
C PRO A 59 14.16 -10.21 -20.09
N ASP A 60 14.97 -10.80 -19.19
CA ASP A 60 14.58 -11.92 -18.32
C ASP A 60 13.96 -11.47 -16.99
N GLN A 61 13.72 -10.17 -16.79
CA GLN A 61 13.21 -9.61 -15.54
C GLN A 61 11.79 -9.07 -15.66
N GLY A 62 10.96 -9.42 -14.68
CA GLY A 62 9.64 -8.85 -14.49
C GLY A 62 9.72 -7.45 -13.88
N VAL A 63 9.09 -6.47 -14.53
CA VAL A 63 9.00 -5.09 -14.06
C VAL A 63 7.66 -4.76 -13.40
N LYS A 64 6.69 -5.68 -13.50
CA LYS A 64 5.34 -5.49 -12.99
C LYS A 64 5.26 -6.01 -11.57
N MET A 65 4.56 -5.27 -10.71
CA MET A 65 4.29 -5.69 -9.33
C MET A 65 3.48 -6.99 -9.25
N VAL A 66 2.62 -7.24 -10.24
CA VAL A 66 1.79 -8.45 -10.31
C VAL A 66 1.85 -9.03 -11.72
N GLU A 67 2.21 -10.30 -11.78
CA GLU A 67 2.19 -11.11 -12.98
C GLU A 67 0.99 -12.07 -12.92
N VAL A 68 0.18 -12.11 -13.98
CA VAL A 68 -0.99 -13.00 -14.05
C VAL A 68 -0.71 -14.20 -14.94
N ASN A 69 -0.25 -13.94 -16.17
CA ASN A 69 -0.11 -14.98 -17.20
C ASN A 69 1.35 -15.35 -17.52
N HIS A 70 2.29 -14.41 -17.42
CA HIS A 70 3.70 -14.64 -17.74
C HIS A 70 4.54 -14.44 -16.47
N ARG A 71 5.18 -15.52 -16.01
CA ARG A 71 6.01 -15.54 -14.80
C ARG A 71 7.47 -15.37 -15.16
N PHE A 72 8.11 -14.33 -14.66
CA PHE A 72 9.56 -14.16 -14.81
C PHE A 72 10.29 -14.85 -13.64
N ASN A 73 11.46 -15.43 -13.92
CA ASN A 73 12.30 -16.04 -12.86
C ASN A 73 12.97 -14.99 -11.96
N LYS A 74 13.07 -13.75 -12.44
CA LYS A 74 13.71 -12.64 -11.73
C LYS A 74 12.78 -11.44 -11.71
N SER A 75 12.75 -10.74 -10.59
CA SER A 75 12.06 -9.46 -10.45
C SER A 75 13.09 -8.32 -10.51
N TRP A 76 12.79 -7.28 -11.29
CA TRP A 76 13.56 -6.05 -11.29
C TRP A 76 13.10 -5.16 -10.13
N HIS A 77 14.06 -4.59 -9.40
CA HIS A 77 13.79 -3.64 -8.32
C HIS A 77 14.63 -2.38 -8.52
N ARG A 78 14.10 -1.26 -8.06
CA ARG A 78 14.79 0.03 -8.06
C ARG A 78 15.77 0.08 -6.88
N ASP A 79 17.03 0.39 -7.13
CA ASP A 79 18.08 0.39 -6.09
C ASP A 79 17.97 1.57 -5.09
N HIS A 80 17.34 2.69 -5.49
CA HIS A 80 17.26 3.91 -4.69
C HIS A 80 15.87 4.51 -4.74
N ILE A 81 15.13 4.65 -3.64
CA ILE A 81 13.81 5.31 -3.54
C ILE A 81 13.93 6.84 -3.57
#